data_AF-A0A7S2EYZ5-F1
#
_entry.id   AF-A0A7S2EYZ5-F1
#
_cell.length_a   1.000
_cell.length_b   1.000
_cell.length_c   1.000
_cell.angle_alpha   90.00
_cell.angle_beta   90.00
_cell.angle_gamma   90.00
#
_symmetry.space_group_name_H-M   'P 1'
#
loop_
_entity.id
_entity.type
_entity.pdbx_description
1 polymer ?
#
loop_
_entity_poly.entity_id
_entity_poly.type
_entity_poly.pdbx_seq_one_letter_code
_entity_poly.pdbx_strand_id
1 'polypeptide(L)'
;ALVALATTVVLIALLSADYHSLIGRKMRYFPTYRCPGVWTPQEVEDLGKQCTSVATERGGAFERNANGQITTARYNCLQLMKQKGGNAFALVVKPGEADNECRAMTCDVALEDHPPAGPDAAWDQDLEVWSMRCPLQKVARNIVGTHLMEWNWTFIGEECTNRLGPEGWNYVQVSPP
;
A
#
# COMPACT_ATOMS: atom_id res chain seq x y z
N ALA A 1 -4.99 -39.15 -34.04
CA ALA A 1 -5.20 -39.49 -32.61
C ALA A 1 -3.89 -39.38 -31.80
N LEU A 2 -2.86 -40.17 -32.10
CA LEU A 2 -1.58 -40.17 -31.37
C LEU A 2 -0.85 -38.81 -31.32
N VAL A 3 -0.80 -38.08 -32.44
CA VAL A 3 -0.13 -36.77 -32.51
C VAL A 3 -0.83 -35.71 -31.64
N ALA A 4 -2.17 -35.71 -31.61
CA ALA A 4 -2.95 -34.79 -30.78
C ALA A 4 -2.81 -35.09 -29.28
N LEU A 5 -2.64 -36.37 -28.90
CA LEU A 5 -2.43 -36.76 -27.51
C LEU A 5 -1.03 -36.32 -27.03
N ALA A 6 -0.01 -36.52 -27.86
CA ALA A 6 1.37 -36.12 -27.55
C ALA A 6 1.52 -34.60 -27.38
N THR A 7 0.90 -33.81 -28.25
CA THR A 7 0.94 -32.34 -28.13
C THR A 7 0.23 -31.84 -26.87
N THR A 8 -0.89 -32.48 -26.49
CA THR A 8 -1.63 -32.12 -25.27
C THR A 8 -0.81 -32.39 -24.00
N VAL A 9 -0.13 -33.54 -23.94
CA VAL A 9 0.73 -33.91 -22.79
C VAL A 9 1.92 -32.95 -22.66
N VAL A 10 2.54 -32.56 -23.78
CA VAL A 10 3.66 -31.59 -23.77
C VAL A 10 3.17 -30.20 -23.30
N LEU A 11 1.98 -29.76 -23.74
CA LEU A 11 1.42 -28.48 -23.31
C LEU A 11 1.14 -28.45 -21.79
N ILE A 12 0.54 -29.53 -21.26
CA ILE A 12 0.27 -29.67 -19.82
C ILE A 12 1.58 -29.69 -19.03
N ALA A 13 2.60 -30.41 -19.50
CA ALA A 13 3.90 -30.46 -18.86
C ALA A 13 4.56 -29.07 -18.81
N LEU A 14 4.57 -28.33 -19.92
CA LEU A 14 5.12 -26.97 -20.01
C LEU A 14 4.37 -25.99 -19.09
N LEU A 15 3.04 -26.03 -19.06
CA LEU A 15 2.23 -25.19 -18.16
C LEU A 15 2.43 -25.54 -16.67
N SER A 16 2.67 -26.82 -16.36
CA SER A 16 2.88 -27.28 -14.98
C SER A 16 4.28 -27.00 -14.43
N ALA A 17 5.30 -26.96 -15.29
CA ALA A 17 6.68 -26.70 -14.90
C ALA A 17 6.86 -25.26 -14.39
N ASP A 18 6.25 -24.29 -15.07
CA ASP A 18 6.27 -22.89 -14.63
C ASP A 18 5.49 -22.70 -13.32
N TYR A 19 4.38 -23.43 -13.13
CA TYR A 19 3.56 -23.33 -11.93
C TYR A 19 4.30 -23.78 -10.66
N HIS A 20 5.08 -24.87 -10.74
CA HIS A 20 5.90 -25.34 -9.60
C HIS A 20 7.00 -24.35 -9.25
N SER A 21 7.55 -23.64 -10.24
CA SER A 21 8.54 -22.58 -10.01
C SER A 21 7.96 -21.38 -9.27
N LEU A 22 6.65 -21.12 -9.41
CA LEU A 22 5.94 -20.03 -8.74
C LEU A 22 5.56 -20.38 -7.30
N ILE A 23 5.12 -21.61 -7.02
CA ILE A 23 4.74 -22.04 -5.66
C ILE A 23 5.94 -22.05 -4.71
N GLY A 24 7.14 -22.38 -5.20
CA GLY A 24 8.36 -22.40 -4.37
C GLY A 24 8.99 -21.03 -4.12
N ARG A 25 8.56 -19.98 -4.83
CA ARG A 25 9.12 -18.63 -4.66
C ARG A 25 8.62 -18.03 -3.35
N LYS A 26 9.54 -17.74 -2.43
CA LYS A 26 9.25 -16.87 -1.28
C LYS A 26 8.78 -15.53 -1.81
N MET A 27 7.46 -15.27 -1.72
CA MET A 27 6.93 -13.95 -1.96
C MET A 27 7.49 -13.02 -0.89
N ARG A 28 8.26 -12.00 -1.31
CA ARG A 28 8.66 -10.93 -0.40
C ARG A 28 7.42 -10.08 -0.13
N TYR A 29 6.77 -10.36 0.98
CA TYR A 29 5.73 -9.50 1.52
C TYR A 29 6.41 -8.29 2.16
N PHE A 30 6.03 -7.09 1.72
CA PHE A 30 6.45 -5.82 2.32
C PHE A 30 5.28 -5.31 3.14
N PRO A 31 5.20 -5.66 4.45
CA PRO A 31 4.16 -5.17 5.34
C PRO A 31 4.38 -3.67 5.60
N THR A 32 3.98 -2.84 4.66
CA THR A 32 4.06 -1.38 4.78
C THR A 32 2.75 -0.87 5.34
N TYR A 33 2.81 -0.17 6.46
CA TYR A 33 1.63 0.39 7.12
C TYR A 33 1.73 1.90 7.19
N ARG A 34 0.58 2.57 7.22
CA ARG A 34 0.53 3.99 7.57
C ARG A 34 0.99 4.13 9.03
N CYS A 35 2.01 4.94 9.27
CA CYS A 35 2.41 5.28 10.62
C CYS A 35 1.33 6.19 11.23
N PRO A 36 0.89 5.91 12.47
CA PRO A 36 -0.13 6.71 13.13
C PRO A 36 0.43 8.11 13.42
N GLY A 37 -0.44 9.11 13.38
CA GLY A 37 -0.10 10.49 13.73
C GLY A 37 -0.53 11.51 12.69
N VAL A 38 -0.57 12.76 13.11
CA VAL A 38 -0.64 13.92 12.21
C VAL A 38 0.80 14.38 12.02
N TRP A 39 1.31 14.19 10.81
CA TRP A 39 2.69 14.53 10.49
C TRP A 39 2.77 15.94 9.94
N THR A 40 3.76 16.68 10.40
CA THR A 40 4.11 18.01 9.90
C THR A 40 5.24 17.91 8.87
N PRO A 41 5.38 18.92 7.99
CA PRO A 41 6.52 18.99 7.07
C PRO A 41 7.87 18.93 7.79
N GLN A 42 7.98 19.54 8.98
CA GLN A 42 9.21 19.52 9.78
C GLN A 42 9.51 18.12 10.31
N GLU A 43 8.52 17.36 10.77
CA GLU A 43 8.71 15.98 11.22
C GLU A 43 9.12 15.05 10.06
N VAL A 44 8.63 15.29 8.85
CA VAL A 44 9.08 14.57 7.64
C VAL A 44 10.51 14.93 7.27
N GLU A 45 10.93 16.17 7.50
CA GLU A 45 12.33 16.55 7.36
C GLU A 45 13.20 15.89 8.43
N ASP A 46 12.72 15.84 9.67
CA ASP A 46 13.39 15.19 10.80
C ASP A 46 13.49 13.67 10.64
N LEU A 47 12.56 13.03 9.91
CA LEU A 47 12.70 11.63 9.48
C LEU A 47 13.99 11.41 8.67
N GLY A 48 14.49 12.42 7.96
CA GLY A 48 15.79 12.37 7.27
C GLY A 48 16.98 12.19 8.22
N LYS A 49 16.81 12.43 9.53
CA LYS A 49 17.82 12.14 10.55
C LYS A 49 17.82 10.66 10.98
N GLN A 50 16.68 9.98 10.84
CA GLN A 50 16.48 8.57 11.24
C GLN A 50 16.52 7.60 10.05
N CYS A 51 16.29 8.12 8.84
CA CYS A 51 16.17 7.36 7.61
C CYS A 51 17.01 7.96 6.49
N THR A 52 17.57 7.10 5.64
CA THR A 52 18.30 7.52 4.44
C THR A 52 17.35 7.57 3.26
N SER A 53 17.27 8.71 2.56
CA SER A 53 16.50 8.80 1.31
C SER A 53 17.14 7.93 0.23
N VAL A 54 16.36 7.06 -0.40
CA VAL A 54 16.79 6.24 -1.54
C VAL A 54 16.26 6.77 -2.87
N ALA A 55 15.16 7.54 -2.84
CA ALA A 55 14.66 8.28 -3.99
C ALA A 55 13.67 9.36 -3.54
N THR A 56 13.65 10.45 -4.29
CA THR A 56 12.61 11.48 -4.20
C THR A 56 12.09 11.75 -5.61
N GLU A 57 10.78 11.66 -5.79
CA GLU A 57 10.13 12.02 -7.05
C GLU A 57 9.01 13.03 -6.78
N ARG A 58 8.74 13.88 -7.78
CA ARG A 58 7.75 14.96 -7.69
C ARG A 58 6.87 15.02 -8.93
N GLY A 59 5.72 15.65 -8.77
CA GLY A 59 4.81 15.99 -9.88
C GLY A 59 3.47 15.26 -9.84
N GLY A 60 2.75 15.32 -10.96
CA GLY A 60 1.34 14.91 -11.04
C GLY A 60 1.06 13.43 -10.78
N ALA A 61 2.07 12.57 -10.81
CA ALA A 61 1.93 11.16 -10.41
C ALA A 61 1.55 10.99 -8.93
N PHE A 62 1.76 12.02 -8.11
CA PHE A 62 1.46 12.02 -6.67
C PHE A 62 0.28 12.93 -6.30
N GLU A 63 -0.57 13.28 -7.27
CA GLU A 63 -1.79 14.05 -7.04
C GLU A 63 -2.96 13.19 -6.55
N ARG A 64 -3.99 13.87 -6.04
CA ARG A 64 -5.31 13.27 -5.83
C ARG A 64 -5.89 12.81 -7.17
N ASN A 65 -6.54 11.64 -7.18
CA ASN A 65 -7.23 11.15 -8.37
C ASN A 65 -8.50 11.98 -8.66
N ALA A 66 -9.23 11.64 -9.73
CA ALA A 66 -10.47 12.33 -10.12
C ALA A 66 -11.58 12.34 -9.04
N ASN A 67 -11.50 11.45 -8.05
CA ASN A 67 -12.43 11.38 -6.91
C ASN A 67 -11.92 12.13 -5.68
N GLY A 68 -10.83 12.90 -5.82
CA GLY A 68 -10.21 13.62 -4.72
C GLY A 68 -9.42 12.74 -3.75
N GLN A 69 -9.15 11.48 -4.08
CA GLN A 69 -8.47 10.53 -3.17
C GLN A 69 -6.97 10.42 -3.49
N ILE A 70 -6.11 10.30 -2.48
CA ILE A 70 -4.65 10.08 -2.69
C ILE A 70 -4.27 8.61 -2.93
N THR A 71 -5.22 7.72 -3.19
CA THR A 71 -4.97 6.27 -3.38
C THR A 71 -4.00 5.98 -4.51
N THR A 72 -4.07 6.73 -5.61
CA THR A 72 -3.14 6.61 -6.75
C THR A 72 -1.75 7.09 -6.37
N ALA A 73 -1.64 8.24 -5.72
CA ALA A 73 -0.37 8.78 -5.22
C ALA A 73 0.32 7.81 -4.23
N ARG A 74 -0.44 7.24 -3.28
CA ARG A 74 0.05 6.21 -2.35
C ARG A 74 0.57 4.98 -3.10
N TYR A 75 -0.19 4.48 -4.08
CA TYR A 75 0.24 3.33 -4.87
C TYR A 75 1.56 3.63 -5.60
N ASN A 76 1.66 4.78 -6.27
CA ASN A 76 2.87 5.18 -6.99
C ASN A 76 4.06 5.32 -6.04
N CYS A 77 3.86 5.92 -4.87
CA CYS A 77 4.91 6.08 -3.87
C CYS A 77 5.38 4.74 -3.28
N LEU A 78 4.45 3.80 -3.07
CA LEU A 78 4.76 2.43 -2.68
C LEU A 78 5.56 1.70 -3.77
N GLN A 79 5.23 1.88 -5.05
CA GLN A 79 6.01 1.30 -6.15
C GLN A 79 7.41 1.89 -6.21
N LEU A 80 7.55 3.22 -6.06
CA LEU A 80 8.85 3.88 -6.00
C LEU A 80 9.70 3.29 -4.87
N MET A 81 9.15 3.20 -3.66
CA MET A 81 9.84 2.59 -2.51
C MET A 81 10.31 1.17 -2.81
N LYS A 82 9.44 0.32 -3.37
CA LYS A 82 9.78 -1.07 -3.71
C LYS A 82 10.87 -1.17 -4.77
N GLN A 83 10.77 -0.38 -5.84
CA GLN A 83 11.73 -0.38 -6.93
C GLN A 83 13.11 0.12 -6.50
N LYS A 84 13.15 1.08 -5.57
CA LYS A 84 14.39 1.70 -5.06
C LYS A 84 14.96 0.99 -3.83
N GLY A 85 14.30 -0.07 -3.35
CA GLY A 85 14.78 -0.87 -2.22
C GLY A 85 14.58 -0.21 -0.85
N GLY A 86 13.63 0.72 -0.72
CA GLY A 86 13.26 1.35 0.55
C GLY A 86 12.36 0.46 1.41
N ASN A 87 12.18 0.87 2.66
CA ASN A 87 11.25 0.24 3.61
C ASN A 87 10.28 1.23 4.28
N ALA A 88 10.37 2.52 3.91
CA ALA A 88 9.46 3.57 4.30
C ALA A 88 9.28 4.58 3.15
N PHE A 89 8.20 5.35 3.19
CA PHE A 89 8.05 6.54 2.37
C PHE A 89 7.25 7.62 3.09
N ALA A 90 7.50 8.88 2.71
CA ALA A 90 6.66 10.01 3.02
C ALA A 90 6.01 10.52 1.74
N LEU A 91 4.68 10.69 1.76
CA LEU A 91 3.90 11.26 0.69
C LEU A 91 3.39 12.63 1.14
N VAL A 92 3.71 13.66 0.36
CA VAL A 92 3.24 15.03 0.57
C VAL A 92 2.42 15.42 -0.65
N VAL A 93 1.14 15.67 -0.45
CA VAL A 93 0.18 16.14 -1.45
C VAL A 93 -0.23 17.56 -1.07
N LYS A 94 0.03 18.52 -1.95
CA LYS A 94 -0.34 19.93 -1.78
C LYS A 94 -1.46 20.25 -2.76
N PRO A 95 -2.72 20.37 -2.30
CA PRO A 95 -3.86 20.62 -3.19
C PRO A 95 -3.66 21.88 -4.05
N GLY A 96 -3.76 21.72 -5.37
CA GLY A 96 -3.61 22.83 -6.31
C GLY A 96 -2.16 23.24 -6.61
N GLU A 97 -1.17 22.54 -6.05
CA GLU A 97 0.23 22.77 -6.34
C GLU A 97 0.83 21.59 -7.13
N ALA A 98 1.78 21.89 -8.02
CA ALA A 98 2.50 20.87 -8.80
C ALA A 98 3.63 20.18 -8.02
N ASP A 99 3.91 20.62 -6.79
CA ASP A 99 5.04 20.18 -5.96
C ASP A 99 4.65 19.05 -4.98
N ASN A 100 3.76 18.16 -5.43
CA ASN A 100 3.48 16.90 -4.74
C ASN A 100 4.75 16.05 -4.76
N GLU A 101 5.12 15.47 -3.62
CA GLU A 101 6.38 14.77 -3.42
C GLU A 101 6.15 13.38 -2.82
N CYS A 102 6.85 12.39 -3.37
CA CYS A 102 7.07 11.11 -2.73
C CYS A 102 8.55 10.97 -2.39
N ARG A 103 8.85 10.70 -1.12
CA ARG A 103 10.20 10.41 -0.64
C ARG A 103 10.28 8.98 -0.16
N ALA A 104 10.91 8.11 -0.95
CA ALA A 104 11.22 6.75 -0.56
C ALA A 104 12.50 6.70 0.28
N MET A 105 12.47 5.95 1.37
CA MET A 105 13.51 5.94 2.40
C MET A 105 13.81 4.53 2.89
N THR A 106 15.01 4.37 3.45
CA THR A 106 15.41 3.22 4.25
C THR A 106 15.66 3.66 5.68
N CYS A 107 14.86 3.13 6.60
CA CYS A 107 14.98 3.34 8.04
C CYS A 107 15.52 2.08 8.70
N ASP A 108 16.61 2.21 9.47
CA ASP A 108 17.21 1.09 10.20
C ASP A 108 16.56 0.86 11.56
N VAL A 109 16.01 1.93 12.14
CA VAL A 109 15.36 1.94 13.45
C VAL A 109 13.83 1.88 13.32
N ALA A 110 13.16 1.49 14.41
CA ALA A 110 11.72 1.70 14.54
C ALA A 110 11.44 3.20 14.48
N LEU A 111 10.40 3.61 13.74
CA LEU A 111 10.02 5.02 13.71
C LEU A 111 9.41 5.41 15.05
N GLU A 112 9.80 6.58 15.54
CA GLU A 112 9.29 7.12 16.79
C GLU A 112 7.76 7.23 16.79
N ASP A 113 7.24 7.13 17.99
CA ASP A 113 5.82 7.05 18.26
C ASP A 113 5.21 8.45 18.20
N HIS A 114 4.64 8.81 17.06
CA HIS A 114 3.83 10.02 16.98
C HIS A 114 2.52 9.81 17.73
N PRO A 115 2.03 10.83 18.47
CA PRO A 115 0.75 10.74 19.14
C PRO A 115 -0.31 10.34 18.11
N PRO A 116 -1.18 9.37 18.43
CA PRO A 116 -2.17 8.89 17.49
C PRO A 116 -2.94 10.09 16.98
N ALA A 117 -3.10 10.15 15.67
CA ALA A 117 -4.01 11.07 15.06
C ALA A 117 -5.37 10.86 15.76
N GLY A 118 -6.00 11.93 16.26
CA GLY A 118 -7.25 11.82 17.00
C GLY A 118 -8.30 11.02 16.20
N PRO A 119 -9.41 10.58 16.82
CA PRO A 119 -10.44 9.80 16.13
C PRO A 119 -10.97 10.48 14.86
N ASP A 120 -10.87 11.81 14.78
CA ASP A 120 -11.30 12.62 13.64
C ASP A 120 -10.20 12.88 12.60
N ALA A 121 -9.00 12.35 12.81
CA ALA A 121 -7.91 12.56 11.87
C ALA A 121 -8.21 11.81 10.58
N ALA A 122 -8.53 12.59 9.55
CA ALA A 122 -8.91 12.07 8.24
C ALA A 122 -7.94 10.97 7.78
N TRP A 123 -8.51 9.90 7.21
CA TRP A 123 -7.77 8.84 6.55
C TRP A 123 -7.07 9.31 5.27
N ASP A 124 -7.31 10.55 4.84
CA ASP A 124 -6.84 11.14 3.61
C ASP A 124 -6.17 12.48 3.91
N GLN A 125 -5.03 12.40 4.59
CA GLN A 125 -4.22 13.58 4.90
C GLN A 125 -3.35 13.94 3.72
N ASP A 126 -3.16 15.25 3.53
CA ASP A 126 -2.21 15.82 2.57
C ASP A 126 -0.75 15.46 2.90
N LEU A 127 -0.49 14.87 4.07
CA LEU A 127 0.81 14.33 4.42
C LEU A 127 0.64 12.98 5.10
N GLU A 128 1.33 11.96 4.58
CA GLU A 128 1.32 10.62 5.18
C GLU A 128 2.72 10.00 5.20
N VAL A 129 3.02 9.29 6.28
CA VAL A 129 4.21 8.44 6.39
C VAL A 129 3.77 6.99 6.43
N TRP A 130 4.42 6.17 5.62
CA TRP A 130 4.18 4.74 5.52
C TRP A 130 5.49 4.01 5.73
N SER A 131 5.51 2.98 6.57
CA SER A 131 6.74 2.25 6.87
C SER A 131 6.49 0.82 7.31
N MET A 132 7.47 -0.04 7.04
CA MET A 132 7.58 -1.37 7.64
C MET A 132 8.07 -1.32 9.10
N ARG A 133 8.51 -0.14 9.54
CA ARG A 133 9.07 0.13 10.86
C ARG A 133 8.11 0.88 11.79
N CYS A 134 6.87 1.13 11.36
CA CYS A 134 5.84 1.70 12.23
C CYS A 134 5.53 0.69 13.37
N PRO A 135 5.22 1.16 14.60
CA PRO A 135 4.85 0.29 15.70
C PRO A 135 3.52 -0.44 15.42
N LEU A 136 3.62 -1.68 14.94
CA LEU A 136 2.49 -2.56 14.65
C LEU A 136 1.53 -2.73 15.82
N GLN A 137 2.05 -2.76 17.05
CA GLN A 137 1.25 -2.85 18.28
C GLN A 137 0.29 -1.67 18.48
N LYS A 138 0.39 -0.61 17.69
CA LYS A 138 -0.54 0.52 17.71
C LYS A 138 -1.37 0.62 16.45
N VAL A 139 -0.80 0.29 15.28
CA VAL A 139 -1.51 0.29 14.00
C VAL A 139 -2.48 -0.90 13.89
N ALA A 140 -2.11 -2.06 14.45
CA ALA A 140 -2.86 -3.30 14.32
C ALA A 140 -3.75 -3.63 15.54
N ARG A 141 -3.90 -2.70 16.50
CA ARG A 141 -4.90 -2.89 17.56
C ARG A 141 -6.28 -2.76 16.92
N ASN A 142 -7.00 -3.87 16.89
CA ASN A 142 -8.36 -3.99 16.38
C ASN A 142 -8.48 -3.92 14.84
N ILE A 143 -7.61 -4.62 14.10
CA ILE A 143 -7.87 -4.85 12.68
C ILE A 143 -9.11 -5.76 12.56
N VAL A 144 -10.21 -5.20 12.09
CA VAL A 144 -11.44 -5.91 11.75
C VAL A 144 -11.52 -5.98 10.22
N GLY A 145 -11.49 -7.21 9.71
CA GLY A 145 -11.63 -7.47 8.28
C GLY A 145 -12.84 -8.36 8.01
N THR A 146 -13.51 -8.13 6.88
CA THR A 146 -14.58 -9.01 6.40
C THR A 146 -14.17 -9.72 5.12
N HIS A 147 -14.77 -10.86 4.88
CA HIS A 147 -14.65 -11.58 3.63
C HIS A 147 -15.96 -11.44 2.85
N LEU A 148 -15.92 -10.73 1.72
CA LEU A 148 -17.04 -10.64 0.79
C LEU A 148 -16.83 -11.65 -0.33
N MET A 149 -17.47 -12.81 -0.20
CA MET A 149 -17.48 -13.85 -1.24
C MET A 149 -18.71 -13.68 -2.13
N GLU A 150 -18.55 -13.91 -3.44
CA GLU A 150 -19.66 -13.98 -4.42
C GLU A 150 -20.41 -12.66 -4.67
N TRP A 151 -19.85 -11.53 -4.27
CA TRP A 151 -20.46 -10.21 -4.50
C TRP A 151 -20.00 -9.59 -5.82
N ASN A 152 -20.86 -8.79 -6.42
CA ASN A 152 -20.49 -7.96 -7.58
C ASN A 152 -19.48 -6.88 -7.15
N TRP A 153 -18.43 -6.67 -7.95
CA TRP A 153 -17.38 -5.66 -7.69
C TRP A 153 -17.91 -4.24 -7.45
N THR A 154 -18.94 -3.83 -8.18
CA THR A 154 -19.57 -2.51 -7.98
C THR A 154 -20.22 -2.42 -6.60
N PHE A 155 -20.91 -3.47 -6.15
CA PHE A 155 -21.52 -3.52 -4.82
C PHE A 155 -20.48 -3.60 -3.71
N ILE A 156 -19.36 -4.28 -3.93
CA ILE A 156 -18.23 -4.26 -2.98
C ILE A 156 -17.75 -2.81 -2.80
N GLY A 157 -17.57 -2.07 -3.89
CA GLY A 157 -17.16 -0.66 -3.83
C GLY A 157 -18.15 0.24 -3.08
N GLU A 158 -19.45 0.07 -3.35
CA GLU A 158 -20.52 0.78 -2.65
C GLU A 158 -20.58 0.42 -1.16
N GLU A 159 -20.51 -0.86 -0.81
CA GLU A 159 -20.54 -1.34 0.57
C GLU A 159 -19.32 -0.85 1.36
N CYS A 160 -18.14 -0.85 0.74
CA CYS A 160 -16.93 -0.28 1.34
C CYS A 160 -17.07 1.21 1.63
N THR A 161 -17.71 1.96 0.73
CA THR A 161 -17.83 3.42 0.84
C THR A 161 -18.95 3.84 1.80
N ASN A 162 -20.09 3.16 1.73
CA ASN A 162 -21.33 3.58 2.38
C ASN A 162 -21.55 2.92 3.75
N ARG A 163 -20.90 1.78 4.02
CA ARG A 163 -21.12 0.98 5.23
C ARG A 163 -19.81 0.62 5.92
N LEU A 164 -18.99 -0.24 5.31
CA LEU A 164 -17.84 -0.85 5.98
C LEU A 164 -16.78 0.19 6.39
N GLY A 165 -16.43 1.11 5.49
CA GLY A 165 -15.48 2.19 5.80
C GLY A 165 -15.94 3.07 6.97
N PRO A 166 -17.15 3.66 6.92
CA PRO A 166 -17.72 4.44 8.02
C PRO A 166 -17.84 3.68 9.34
N GLU A 167 -18.14 2.38 9.32
CA GLU A 167 -18.23 1.52 10.51
C GLU A 167 -16.86 1.05 11.03
N GLY A 168 -15.75 1.48 10.41
CA GLY A 168 -14.39 1.24 10.90
C GLY A 168 -13.77 -0.09 10.49
N TRP A 169 -14.30 -0.77 9.46
CA TRP A 169 -13.66 -1.96 8.91
C TRP A 169 -12.35 -1.58 8.19
N ASN A 170 -11.30 -2.36 8.43
CA ASN A 170 -9.95 -2.01 7.97
C ASN A 170 -9.61 -2.61 6.60
N TYR A 171 -10.18 -3.77 6.27
CA TYR A 171 -9.97 -4.39 4.97
C TYR A 171 -11.12 -5.33 4.59
N VAL A 172 -11.24 -5.53 3.29
CA VAL A 172 -12.11 -6.51 2.66
C VAL A 172 -11.25 -7.52 1.93
N GLN A 173 -11.43 -8.79 2.27
CA GLN A 173 -10.98 -9.89 1.42
C GLN A 173 -12.09 -10.21 0.42
N VAL A 174 -11.74 -10.34 -0.85
CA VAL A 174 -12.67 -10.56 -1.95
C VAL A 174 -12.24 -11.80 -2.72
N SER A 175 -13.20 -12.53 -3.29
CA SER A 175 -12.90 -13.65 -4.19
C SER A 175 -12.19 -13.15 -5.46
N PRO A 176 -11.21 -13.90 -6.00
CA PRO A 176 -10.62 -13.57 -7.29
C PRO A 176 -11.70 -13.45 -8.39
N PRO A 177 -11.53 -12.55 -9.37
CA PRO A 177 -12.45 -12.42 -10.50
C PRO A 177 -12.42 -13.64 -11.43
#